data_AF-B0DBJ5-F1
#
_entry.id   AF-B0DBJ5-F1
#
_cell.length_a   1.000
_cell.length_b   1.000
_cell.length_c   1.000
_cell.angle_alpha   90.00
_cell.angle_beta   90.00
_cell.angle_gamma   90.00
#
_symmetry.space_group_name_H-M   'P 1'
#
loop_
_entity.id
_entity.type
_entity.pdbx_description
1 polymer ?
#
loop_
_entity_poly.entity_id
_entity_poly.type
_entity_poly.pdbx_seq_one_letter_code
_entity_poly.pdbx_strand_id
1 'polypeptide(L)'
;MARSKKHAAQNGSSSISTSTEDLSSNNDVKQLLTPSSPDRPTGPLSVVIPPEDREVVKVNNASFTELKNACDDAVKRYLSRPDLFKQIHLHTDIRLGLGWLSVFVAAGTALYGYKIDFEKSKPVVTIGLVLYMVLTALSTLYAYFIEGETVFVGKRKTFSKRIITERISLSSHTEPVAGSKPPAYQLALHYVRSTNGGKSLLAKGRTRGVKGYNEFFDEQGTMDQERFERWVGELVEEAMDGKAA
;
A
#
# COMPACT_ATOMS: atom_id res chain seq x y z
N MET A 1 53.24 -28.28 35.13
CA MET A 1 52.82 -28.86 36.42
C MET A 1 51.68 -29.85 36.19
N ALA A 2 51.33 -30.67 37.20
CA ALA A 2 50.35 -31.78 37.21
C ALA A 2 49.08 -31.61 36.30
N ARG A 3 48.55 -32.62 35.59
CA ARG A 3 48.21 -34.05 35.92
C ARG A 3 47.00 -34.19 36.86
N SER A 4 45.82 -34.54 36.32
CA SER A 4 45.12 -35.81 36.64
C SER A 4 43.77 -35.99 35.92
N LYS A 5 43.43 -37.25 35.60
CA LYS A 5 42.09 -37.75 35.25
C LYS A 5 41.24 -37.96 36.52
N LYS A 6 39.91 -38.12 36.37
CA LYS A 6 39.18 -39.28 36.93
C LYS A 6 37.81 -39.56 36.27
N HIS A 7 37.43 -40.84 36.24
CA HIS A 7 36.17 -41.41 35.75
C HIS A 7 35.19 -41.73 36.90
N ALA A 8 33.88 -41.80 36.59
CA ALA A 8 32.91 -42.85 36.97
C ALA A 8 31.68 -42.72 36.02
N ALA A 9 31.09 -43.74 35.36
CA ALA A 9 30.63 -45.09 35.74
C ALA A 9 29.32 -45.07 36.59
N GLN A 10 28.27 -45.89 36.39
CA GLN A 10 27.84 -46.85 35.35
C GLN A 10 26.39 -47.35 35.68
N ASN A 11 25.78 -48.20 34.82
CA ASN A 11 24.55 -49.02 35.03
C ASN A 11 23.18 -48.29 35.02
N GLY A 12 22.05 -48.90 34.61
CA GLY A 12 21.78 -50.22 34.00
C GLY A 12 20.34 -50.22 33.41
N SER A 13 20.05 -50.83 32.25
CA SER A 13 19.65 -52.24 32.02
C SER A 13 18.14 -52.54 32.17
N SER A 14 17.64 -53.48 31.36
CA SER A 14 16.23 -53.97 31.20
C SER A 14 15.25 -53.01 30.49
N SER A 15 14.38 -53.34 29.53
CA SER A 15 14.07 -54.48 28.62
C SER A 15 12.55 -54.74 28.64
N ILE A 16 11.88 -54.78 27.48
CA ILE A 16 10.77 -55.69 27.12
C ILE A 16 10.27 -55.38 25.69
N SER A 17 9.87 -56.43 24.97
CA SER A 17 9.30 -56.43 23.60
C SER A 17 7.80 -56.01 23.60
N THR A 18 7.12 -55.74 22.48
CA THR A 18 6.63 -56.78 21.53
C THR A 18 5.87 -56.13 20.35
N SER A 19 6.21 -56.55 19.13
CA SER A 19 5.42 -56.68 17.88
C SER A 19 4.40 -55.61 17.39
N THR A 20 4.67 -55.11 16.16
CA THR A 20 3.83 -55.08 14.91
C THR A 20 2.34 -54.66 15.01
N GLU A 21 1.69 -53.98 14.05
CA GLU A 21 1.92 -53.65 12.61
C GLU A 21 1.93 -52.10 12.37
N ASP A 22 1.90 -51.46 11.19
CA ASP A 22 1.63 -51.83 9.78
C ASP A 22 2.35 -50.84 8.80
N LEU A 23 2.45 -51.17 7.50
CA LEU A 23 3.19 -50.38 6.48
C LEU A 23 2.32 -49.43 5.63
N SER A 24 2.98 -48.42 5.02
CA SER A 24 2.55 -47.59 3.86
C SER A 24 1.65 -46.38 4.17
N SER A 25 1.71 -45.24 3.46
CA SER A 25 2.71 -44.64 2.54
C SER A 25 2.31 -43.16 2.29
N ASN A 26 3.28 -42.30 1.94
CA ASN A 26 3.14 -40.92 1.40
C ASN A 26 2.20 -39.93 2.14
N ASN A 27 2.64 -38.81 2.72
CA ASN A 27 3.84 -38.00 2.49
C ASN A 27 3.91 -37.26 1.13
N ASP A 28 2.75 -36.84 0.58
CA ASP A 28 2.61 -36.00 -0.62
C ASP A 28 1.87 -34.66 -0.36
N VAL A 29 2.29 -33.91 0.67
CA VAL A 29 2.04 -32.45 0.76
C VAL A 29 3.34 -31.69 1.01
N LYS A 30 4.38 -32.00 0.23
CA LYS A 30 5.47 -31.05 -0.05
C LYS A 30 5.12 -30.27 -1.30
N GLN A 31 4.14 -29.38 -1.16
CA GLN A 31 3.81 -28.37 -2.16
C GLN A 31 5.10 -27.59 -2.51
N LEU A 32 5.33 -27.35 -3.80
CA LEU A 32 6.64 -26.92 -4.32
C LEU A 32 7.04 -25.53 -3.79
N LEU A 33 7.76 -25.52 -2.68
CA LEU A 33 8.60 -24.40 -2.28
C LEU A 33 9.82 -24.38 -3.20
N THR A 34 9.68 -23.78 -4.38
CA THR A 34 10.85 -23.17 -5.03
C THR A 34 11.48 -22.22 -4.02
N PRO A 35 12.76 -22.40 -3.64
CA PRO A 35 13.39 -21.49 -2.70
C PRO A 35 13.50 -20.12 -3.37
N SER A 36 12.61 -19.20 -3.01
CA SER A 36 12.78 -17.79 -3.32
C SER A 36 14.14 -17.37 -2.77
N SER A 37 14.99 -16.82 -3.65
CA SER A 37 16.34 -16.41 -3.28
C SER A 37 16.29 -15.54 -2.02
N PRO A 38 17.24 -15.67 -1.06
CA PRO A 38 17.17 -15.01 0.25
C PRO A 38 17.16 -13.46 0.20
N ASP A 39 17.29 -12.88 -0.99
CA ASP A 39 17.21 -11.45 -1.30
C ASP A 39 15.93 -11.02 -2.06
N ARG A 40 14.97 -11.91 -2.40
CA ARG A 40 13.68 -11.53 -2.99
C ARG A 40 12.73 -11.07 -1.87
N PRO A 41 12.21 -9.83 -1.89
CA PRO A 41 11.28 -9.37 -0.86
C PRO A 41 9.93 -10.10 -0.96
N THR A 42 9.21 -10.22 0.15
CA THR A 42 7.86 -10.81 0.18
C THR A 42 6.94 -10.09 -0.80
N GLY A 43 6.48 -10.83 -1.81
CA GLY A 43 5.52 -10.39 -2.83
C GLY A 43 4.08 -10.47 -2.30
N PRO A 44 3.17 -9.61 -2.79
CA PRO A 44 1.82 -9.50 -2.22
C PRO A 44 0.95 -10.75 -2.47
N LEU A 45 1.25 -11.53 -3.52
CA LEU A 45 0.57 -12.80 -3.82
C LEU A 45 0.90 -13.93 -2.83
N SER A 46 1.95 -13.79 -2.02
CA SER A 46 2.33 -14.80 -1.02
C SER A 46 1.50 -14.77 0.27
N VAL A 47 0.65 -13.75 0.44
CA VAL A 47 -0.24 -13.61 1.60
C VAL A 47 -1.66 -14.09 1.22
N VAL A 48 -1.96 -15.34 1.57
CA VAL A 48 -3.28 -15.96 1.35
C VAL A 48 -4.32 -15.37 2.31
N ILE A 49 -5.53 -15.11 1.81
CA ILE A 49 -6.58 -14.35 2.51
C ILE A 49 -7.76 -15.28 2.80
N PRO A 50 -8.16 -15.48 4.07
CA PRO A 50 -9.42 -16.13 4.42
C PRO A 50 -10.61 -15.37 3.80
N PRO A 51 -11.59 -16.05 3.18
CA PRO A 51 -12.72 -15.37 2.54
C PRO A 51 -13.61 -14.61 3.53
N GLU A 52 -13.60 -15.01 4.80
CA GLU A 52 -14.43 -14.45 5.88
C GLU A 52 -13.99 -13.08 6.43
N ASP A 53 -12.77 -12.61 6.14
CA ASP A 53 -12.31 -11.24 6.44
C ASP A 53 -12.64 -10.21 5.34
N ARG A 54 -13.31 -10.65 4.26
CA ARG A 54 -13.60 -9.80 3.10
C ARG A 54 -14.99 -9.17 3.20
N GLU A 55 -14.98 -7.86 3.38
CA GLU A 55 -16.17 -7.03 3.36
C GLU A 55 -16.72 -6.93 1.94
N VAL A 56 -18.03 -7.15 1.76
CA VAL A 56 -18.66 -7.14 0.43
C VAL A 56 -18.73 -5.70 -0.09
N VAL A 57 -17.85 -5.36 -1.03
CA VAL A 57 -17.86 -4.06 -1.71
C VAL A 57 -18.94 -4.08 -2.79
N LYS A 58 -19.97 -3.23 -2.61
CA LYS A 58 -21.06 -3.03 -3.57
C LYS A 58 -21.17 -1.56 -3.97
N VAL A 59 -21.28 -1.29 -5.26
CA VAL A 59 -21.34 0.07 -5.85
C VAL A 59 -22.40 0.17 -6.95
N ASN A 60 -22.70 1.39 -7.40
CA ASN A 60 -23.50 1.60 -8.60
C ASN A 60 -22.66 1.45 -9.87
N ASN A 61 -22.92 0.42 -10.67
CA ASN A 61 -22.25 0.17 -11.96
C ASN A 61 -22.39 1.30 -12.99
N ALA A 62 -23.38 2.20 -12.86
CA ALA A 62 -23.51 3.37 -13.73
C ALA A 62 -22.57 4.53 -13.35
N SER A 63 -21.94 4.46 -12.17
CA SER A 63 -21.14 5.55 -11.59
C SER A 63 -19.65 5.26 -11.72
N PHE A 64 -19.00 5.84 -12.75
CA PHE A 64 -17.55 5.69 -12.96
C PHE A 64 -16.73 6.12 -11.74
N THR A 65 -17.21 7.11 -10.98
CA THR A 65 -16.56 7.58 -9.76
C THR A 65 -16.64 6.55 -8.64
N GLU A 66 -17.77 5.88 -8.43
CA GLU A 66 -17.88 4.82 -7.43
C GLU A 66 -17.07 3.58 -7.82
N LEU A 67 -17.12 3.16 -9.09
CA LEU A 67 -16.30 2.07 -9.62
C LEU A 67 -14.80 2.34 -9.41
N LYS A 68 -14.33 3.55 -9.73
CA LYS A 68 -12.93 3.95 -9.49
C LYS A 68 -12.60 3.94 -8.00
N ASN A 69 -13.44 4.57 -7.17
CA ASN A 69 -13.18 4.66 -5.72
C ASN A 69 -13.12 3.27 -5.06
N ALA A 70 -14.02 2.35 -5.43
CA ALA A 70 -13.99 0.96 -4.95
C ALA A 70 -12.72 0.22 -5.37
N CYS A 71 -12.27 0.36 -6.62
CA CYS A 71 -10.97 -0.17 -7.05
C CYS A 71 -9.80 0.46 -6.28
N ASP A 72 -9.77 1.78 -6.12
CA ASP A 72 -8.73 2.50 -5.39
C ASP A 72 -8.67 2.05 -3.92
N ASP A 73 -9.81 1.89 -3.26
CA ASP A 73 -9.90 1.48 -1.85
C ASP A 73 -9.59 0.00 -1.65
N ALA A 74 -9.97 -0.87 -2.58
CA ALA A 74 -9.53 -2.26 -2.60
C ALA A 74 -8.01 -2.38 -2.76
N VAL A 75 -7.39 -1.60 -3.67
CA VAL A 75 -5.91 -1.54 -3.80
C VAL A 75 -5.26 -1.07 -2.51
N LYS A 76 -5.79 -0.01 -1.87
CA LYS A 76 -5.27 0.50 -0.60
C LYS A 76 -5.35 -0.60 0.48
N ARG A 77 -6.52 -1.22 0.70
CA ARG A 77 -6.75 -2.29 1.69
C ARG A 77 -5.88 -3.52 1.45
N TYR A 78 -5.62 -3.87 0.18
CA TYR A 78 -4.72 -4.96 -0.19
C TYR A 78 -3.26 -4.64 0.16
N LEU A 79 -2.76 -3.47 -0.24
CA LEU A 79 -1.34 -3.09 -0.10
C LEU A 79 -0.96 -2.53 1.27
N SER A 80 -1.91 -1.98 2.04
CA SER A 80 -1.69 -1.40 3.38
C SER A 80 -1.57 -2.44 4.50
N ARG A 81 -1.60 -3.74 4.16
CA ARG A 81 -1.47 -4.85 5.12
C ARG A 81 -0.12 -4.80 5.84
N PRO A 82 -0.06 -5.21 7.13
CA PRO A 82 1.13 -5.06 7.96
C PRO A 82 2.38 -5.73 7.36
N ASP A 83 2.21 -6.84 6.64
CA ASP A 83 3.30 -7.62 6.04
C ASP A 83 3.79 -7.07 4.67
N LEU A 84 3.01 -6.18 4.05
CA LEU A 84 3.25 -5.63 2.70
C LEU A 84 3.91 -4.25 2.78
N PHE A 85 3.12 -3.19 2.97
CA PHE A 85 3.64 -1.81 2.96
C PHE A 85 2.93 -0.92 3.98
N LYS A 86 3.70 -0.15 4.75
CA LYS A 86 3.14 0.93 5.55
C LYS A 86 2.78 2.12 4.64
N GLN A 87 1.52 2.53 4.65
CA GLN A 87 1.06 3.70 3.90
C GLN A 87 1.73 4.99 4.37
N ILE A 88 1.96 5.92 3.44
CA ILE A 88 2.47 7.27 3.68
C ILE A 88 1.37 8.28 3.35
N HIS A 89 1.01 9.10 4.33
CA HIS A 89 -0.07 10.10 4.23
C HIS A 89 0.44 11.53 3.99
N LEU A 90 1.69 11.71 3.56
CA LEU A 90 2.37 13.01 3.45
C LEU A 90 1.58 14.07 2.68
N HIS A 91 0.90 13.70 1.58
CA HIS A 91 0.08 14.64 0.81
C HIS A 91 -1.14 15.10 1.62
N THR A 92 -1.79 14.17 2.32
CA THR A 92 -2.88 14.43 3.28
C THR A 92 -2.41 15.32 4.43
N ASP A 93 -1.24 15.03 5.02
CA ASP A 93 -0.67 15.80 6.14
C ASP A 93 -0.38 17.26 5.74
N ILE A 94 0.17 17.49 4.53
CA ILE A 94 0.43 18.83 4.02
C ILE A 94 -0.88 19.58 3.73
N ARG A 95 -1.85 18.93 3.10
CA ARG A 95 -3.17 19.51 2.83
C ARG A 95 -3.92 19.86 4.11
N LEU A 96 -3.83 18.99 5.13
CA LEU A 96 -4.37 19.20 6.47
C LEU A 96 -3.70 20.40 7.14
N GLY A 97 -2.36 20.48 7.11
CA GLY A 97 -1.60 21.61 7.66
C GLY A 97 -1.94 22.95 7.02
N LEU A 98 -2.01 23.01 5.68
CA LEU A 98 -2.42 24.21 4.95
C LEU A 98 -3.88 24.60 5.24
N GLY A 99 -4.78 23.61 5.34
CA GLY A 99 -6.18 23.82 5.70
C GLY A 99 -6.34 24.43 7.09
N TRP A 100 -5.72 23.83 8.12
CA TRP A 100 -5.73 24.36 9.48
C TRP A 100 -5.12 25.75 9.59
N LEU A 101 -4.00 26.01 8.91
CA LEU A 101 -3.39 27.34 8.88
C LEU A 101 -4.35 28.38 8.28
N SER A 102 -5.05 28.03 7.20
CA SER A 102 -6.07 28.88 6.57
C SER A 102 -7.24 29.18 7.53
N VAL A 103 -7.70 28.17 8.28
CA VAL A 103 -8.74 28.33 9.32
C VAL A 103 -8.27 29.23 10.46
N PHE A 104 -7.03 29.09 10.94
CA PHE A 104 -6.49 29.95 11.99
C PHE A 104 -6.34 31.42 11.54
N VAL A 105 -5.94 31.65 10.29
CA VAL A 105 -5.92 33.01 9.70
C VAL A 105 -7.33 33.60 9.65
N ALA A 106 -8.31 32.85 9.14
CA ALA A 106 -9.70 33.31 9.06
C ALA A 106 -10.29 33.60 10.45
N ALA A 107 -10.09 32.70 11.41
CA ALA A 107 -10.58 32.86 12.79
C ALA A 107 -9.92 34.04 13.50
N GLY A 108 -8.59 34.20 13.37
CA GLY A 108 -7.86 35.34 13.94
C GLY A 108 -8.30 36.67 13.34
N THR A 109 -8.53 36.71 12.03
CA THR A 109 -9.01 37.89 11.31
C THR A 109 -10.44 38.26 11.72
N ALA A 110 -11.33 37.28 11.84
CA ALA A 110 -12.70 37.48 12.31
C ALA A 110 -12.73 37.98 13.77
N LEU A 111 -11.91 37.40 14.65
CA LEU A 111 -11.81 37.82 16.06
C LEU A 111 -11.24 39.24 16.21
N TYR A 112 -10.28 39.61 15.36
CA TYR A 112 -9.76 40.99 15.29
C TYR A 112 -10.83 41.98 14.84
N GLY A 113 -11.57 41.66 13.76
CA GLY A 113 -12.70 42.46 13.28
C GLY A 113 -13.85 42.58 14.29
N TYR A 114 -14.04 41.57 15.14
CA TYR A 114 -15.04 41.60 16.22
C TYR A 114 -14.63 42.50 17.41
N LYS A 115 -13.32 42.64 17.69
CA LYS A 115 -12.83 43.42 18.84
C LYS A 115 -12.48 44.88 18.56
N ILE A 116 -12.32 45.27 17.29
CA ILE A 116 -11.88 46.63 16.91
C ILE A 116 -12.87 47.27 15.94
N ASP A 117 -13.14 48.56 16.16
CA ASP A 117 -13.99 49.41 15.31
C ASP A 117 -13.77 49.15 13.82
N PHE A 118 -14.88 48.98 13.11
CA PHE A 118 -14.93 48.57 11.70
C PHE A 118 -14.01 49.39 10.79
N GLU A 119 -13.99 50.71 10.96
CA GLU A 119 -13.14 51.61 10.15
C GLU A 119 -11.64 51.35 10.29
N LYS A 120 -11.18 50.92 11.49
CA LYS A 120 -9.78 50.57 11.74
C LYS A 120 -9.45 49.12 11.37
N SER A 121 -10.43 48.22 11.45
CA SER A 121 -10.20 46.80 11.17
C SER A 121 -10.24 46.45 9.68
N LYS A 122 -10.95 47.22 8.84
CA LYS A 122 -10.97 47.11 7.36
C LYS A 122 -9.64 46.67 6.71
N PRO A 123 -8.51 47.38 6.84
CA PRO A 123 -7.27 47.00 6.16
C PRO A 123 -6.70 45.66 6.65
N VAL A 124 -6.78 45.37 7.95
CA VAL A 124 -6.31 44.11 8.54
C VAL A 124 -7.20 42.94 8.09
N VAL A 125 -8.51 43.16 8.02
CA VAL A 125 -9.47 42.17 7.52
C VAL A 125 -9.25 41.87 6.04
N THR A 126 -8.98 42.88 5.22
CA THR A 126 -8.62 42.69 3.80
C THR A 126 -7.31 41.91 3.65
N ILE A 127 -6.27 42.22 4.43
CA ILE A 127 -5.01 41.47 4.42
C ILE A 127 -5.23 40.01 4.83
N GLY A 128 -6.02 39.76 5.88
CA GLY A 128 -6.37 38.41 6.32
C GLY A 128 -7.14 37.61 5.26
N LEU A 129 -8.08 38.24 4.56
CA LEU A 129 -8.79 37.63 3.44
C LEU A 129 -7.86 37.30 2.26
N VAL A 130 -6.97 38.22 1.88
CA VAL A 130 -5.97 37.97 0.82
C VAL A 130 -5.05 36.81 1.22
N LEU A 131 -4.58 36.76 2.47
CA LEU A 131 -3.76 35.68 2.98
C LEU A 131 -4.51 34.33 2.95
N TYR A 132 -5.76 34.28 3.40
CA TYR A 132 -6.63 33.10 3.31
C TYR A 132 -6.78 32.61 1.86
N MET A 133 -7.01 33.52 0.90
CA MET A 133 -7.11 33.19 -0.52
C MET A 133 -5.80 32.61 -1.07
N VAL A 134 -4.64 33.18 -0.70
CA VAL A 134 -3.32 32.66 -1.10
C VAL A 134 -3.07 31.26 -0.53
N LEU A 135 -3.35 31.02 0.75
CA LEU A 135 -3.20 29.69 1.37
C LEU A 135 -4.11 28.64 0.72
N THR A 136 -5.34 29.03 0.40
CA THR A 136 -6.32 28.17 -0.26
C THR A 136 -5.94 27.87 -1.71
N ALA A 137 -5.40 28.85 -2.43
CA ALA A 137 -4.83 28.66 -3.76
C ALA A 137 -3.59 27.74 -3.72
N LEU A 138 -2.68 27.91 -2.76
CA LEU A 138 -1.50 27.04 -2.59
C LEU A 138 -1.90 25.59 -2.25
N SER A 139 -2.92 25.38 -1.41
CA SER A 139 -3.44 24.04 -1.09
C SER A 139 -4.07 23.36 -2.32
N THR A 140 -4.80 24.12 -3.14
CA THR A 140 -5.34 23.65 -4.43
C THR A 140 -4.23 23.31 -5.42
N LEU A 141 -3.24 24.20 -5.55
CA LEU A 141 -2.08 24.05 -6.44
C LEU A 141 -1.23 22.83 -6.07
N TYR A 142 -1.00 22.62 -4.77
CA TYR A 142 -0.28 21.45 -4.26
C TYR A 142 -0.97 20.14 -4.68
N ALA A 143 -2.29 20.04 -4.45
CA ALA A 143 -3.04 18.84 -4.82
C ALA A 143 -3.04 18.59 -6.34
N TYR A 144 -3.21 19.65 -7.15
CA TYR A 144 -3.25 19.52 -8.61
C TYR A 144 -1.89 19.12 -9.21
N PHE A 145 -0.78 19.73 -8.76
CA PHE A 145 0.54 19.54 -9.37
C PHE A 145 1.42 18.47 -8.71
N ILE A 146 1.23 18.16 -7.42
CA ILE A 146 2.15 17.32 -6.64
C ILE A 146 1.50 16.00 -6.19
N GLU A 147 0.22 16.01 -5.84
CA GLU A 147 -0.54 14.79 -5.49
C GLU A 147 -1.05 14.08 -6.76
N GLY A 148 -1.69 14.84 -7.66
CA GLY A 148 -2.08 14.38 -8.99
C GLY A 148 -3.00 13.15 -8.96
N GLU A 149 -2.63 12.11 -9.70
CA GLU A 149 -3.39 10.84 -9.75
C GLU A 149 -2.89 9.79 -8.74
N THR A 150 -2.07 10.17 -7.75
CA THR A 150 -1.47 9.21 -6.81
C THR A 150 -2.49 8.68 -5.81
N VAL A 151 -2.81 7.39 -5.88
CA VAL A 151 -3.84 6.75 -5.02
C VAL A 151 -3.27 5.99 -3.83
N PHE A 152 -2.04 5.49 -3.92
CA PHE A 152 -1.36 4.85 -2.80
C PHE A 152 0.14 5.07 -2.84
N VAL A 153 0.73 5.35 -1.68
CA VAL A 153 2.17 5.39 -1.47
C VAL A 153 2.50 4.49 -0.30
N GLY A 154 3.21 3.40 -0.56
CA GLY A 154 3.66 2.45 0.46
C GLY A 154 5.16 2.53 0.68
N LYS A 155 5.61 2.24 1.91
CA LYS A 155 7.02 2.08 2.26
C LYS A 155 7.22 0.91 3.19
N ARG A 156 8.14 0.02 2.83
CA ARG A 156 8.62 -1.09 3.67
C ARG A 156 10.10 -0.89 3.97
N LYS A 157 10.52 -1.30 5.17
CA LYS A 157 11.93 -1.41 5.55
C LYS A 157 12.21 -2.85 5.94
N THR A 158 13.17 -3.47 5.27
CA THR A 158 13.52 -4.87 5.45
C THR A 158 15.00 -4.96 5.82
N PHE A 159 15.37 -5.83 6.76
CA PHE A 159 16.75 -6.03 7.18
C PHE A 159 17.28 -7.38 6.70
N SER A 160 17.92 -7.37 5.53
CA SER A 160 18.63 -8.53 4.97
C SER A 160 20.08 -8.13 4.79
N LYS A 161 20.92 -8.39 5.80
CA LYS A 161 22.36 -8.00 5.91
C LYS A 161 22.63 -6.47 5.95
N ARG A 162 21.76 -5.66 5.35
CA ARG A 162 21.72 -4.18 5.42
C ARG A 162 20.26 -3.72 5.47
N ILE A 163 20.03 -2.47 5.90
CA ILE A 163 18.70 -1.86 5.84
C ILE A 163 18.37 -1.54 4.37
N ILE A 164 17.37 -2.25 3.85
CA ILE A 164 16.75 -2.04 2.55
C ILE A 164 15.48 -1.22 2.77
N THR A 165 15.25 -0.22 1.92
CA THR A 165 14.03 0.60 1.91
C THR A 165 13.36 0.46 0.55
N GLU A 166 12.16 -0.09 0.58
CA GLU A 166 11.27 -0.24 -0.57
C GLU A 166 10.24 0.89 -0.52
N ARG A 167 10.00 1.54 -1.66
CA ARG A 167 8.90 2.49 -1.85
C ARG A 167 8.12 2.08 -3.08
N ILE A 168 6.81 1.99 -2.93
CA ILE A 168 5.86 1.77 -4.01
C ILE A 168 4.98 3.01 -4.12
N SER A 169 4.65 3.41 -5.34
CA SER A 169 3.75 4.53 -5.61
C SER A 169 2.85 4.15 -6.78
N LEU A 170 1.54 4.22 -6.55
CA LEU A 170 0.51 3.83 -7.49
C LEU A 170 -0.31 5.05 -7.88
N SER A 171 -0.60 5.16 -9.16
CA SER A 171 -1.49 6.17 -9.73
C SER A 171 -2.57 5.49 -10.57
N SER A 172 -3.82 5.86 -10.36
CA SER A 172 -4.95 5.27 -11.09
C SER A 172 -5.69 6.29 -11.96
N HIS A 173 -6.07 5.85 -13.14
CA HIS A 173 -6.83 6.61 -14.12
C HIS A 173 -8.03 5.78 -14.60
N THR A 174 -9.10 6.45 -15.02
CA THR A 174 -10.24 5.79 -15.66
C THR A 174 -10.21 6.12 -17.14
N GLU A 175 -9.88 5.15 -17.98
CA GLU A 175 -10.00 5.34 -19.43
C GLU A 175 -11.50 5.41 -19.80
N PRO A 176 -11.97 6.53 -20.37
CA PRO A 176 -13.37 6.69 -20.72
C PRO A 176 -13.77 5.82 -21.92
N VAL A 177 -15.07 5.62 -22.11
CA VAL A 177 -15.62 4.85 -23.24
C VAL A 177 -15.16 5.44 -24.57
N ALA A 178 -14.31 4.69 -25.27
CA ALA A 178 -13.78 5.06 -26.58
C ALA A 178 -14.45 4.20 -27.66
N GLY A 179 -15.58 4.68 -28.19
CA GLY A 179 -16.39 3.96 -29.18
C GLY A 179 -17.00 2.69 -28.58
N SER A 180 -16.59 1.52 -29.08
CA SER A 180 -17.10 0.20 -28.65
C SER A 180 -16.34 -0.41 -27.45
N LYS A 181 -15.37 0.30 -26.88
CA LYS A 181 -14.59 -0.20 -25.72
C LYS A 181 -15.29 0.16 -24.40
N PRO A 182 -15.52 -0.80 -23.49
CA PRO A 182 -16.06 -0.51 -22.15
C PRO A 182 -15.08 0.36 -21.35
N PRO A 183 -15.56 1.07 -20.31
CA PRO A 183 -14.69 1.84 -19.43
C PRO A 183 -13.66 0.94 -18.74
N ALA A 184 -12.43 1.42 -18.59
CA ALA A 184 -11.36 0.63 -18.01
C ALA A 184 -10.65 1.34 -16.85
N TYR A 185 -10.30 0.54 -15.84
CA TYR A 185 -9.44 0.94 -14.75
C TYR A 185 -7.98 0.75 -15.18
N GLN A 186 -7.24 1.86 -15.24
CA GLN A 186 -5.81 1.88 -15.46
C GLN A 186 -5.09 2.03 -14.13
N LEU A 187 -4.16 1.12 -13.85
CA LEU A 187 -3.27 1.19 -12.70
C LEU A 187 -1.82 1.28 -13.17
N ALA A 188 -1.16 2.40 -12.91
CA ALA A 188 0.28 2.56 -13.14
C ALA A 188 1.03 2.50 -11.82
N LEU A 189 2.12 1.72 -11.80
CA LEU A 189 2.84 1.37 -10.60
C LEU A 189 4.32 1.70 -10.75
N HIS A 190 4.92 2.30 -9.73
CA HIS A 190 6.31 2.71 -9.70
C HIS A 190 6.98 2.21 -8.43
N TYR A 191 7.89 1.25 -8.58
CA TYR A 191 8.60 0.59 -7.49
C TYR A 191 10.07 1.03 -7.44
N VAL A 192 10.57 1.30 -6.24
CA VAL A 192 11.96 1.69 -5.96
C VAL A 192 12.48 0.94 -4.75
N ARG A 193 13.53 0.14 -4.95
CA ARG A 193 14.29 -0.55 -3.89
C ARG A 193 15.63 0.15 -3.70
N SER A 194 15.91 0.60 -2.49
CA SER A 194 17.11 1.39 -2.16
C SER A 194 17.75 0.98 -0.84
N THR A 195 18.95 1.46 -0.56
CA THR A 195 19.76 1.14 0.63
C THR A 195 20.49 2.37 1.16
N ASN A 196 21.09 2.25 2.35
CA ASN A 196 21.76 3.35 3.06
C ASN A 196 20.87 4.61 3.15
N GLY A 197 19.58 4.42 3.46
CA GLY A 197 18.60 5.50 3.58
C GLY A 197 18.20 6.17 2.25
N GLY A 198 18.47 5.52 1.10
CA GLY A 198 18.16 6.04 -0.24
C GLY A 198 19.39 6.41 -1.07
N LYS A 199 20.60 6.35 -0.49
CA LYS A 199 21.86 6.74 -1.15
C LYS A 199 22.34 5.76 -2.24
N SER A 200 21.81 4.54 -2.28
CA SER A 200 22.16 3.53 -3.29
C SER A 200 20.90 2.82 -3.76
N LEU A 201 20.60 2.95 -5.05
CA LEU A 201 19.51 2.24 -5.73
C LEU A 201 19.92 0.78 -5.94
N LEU A 202 19.01 -0.16 -5.66
CA LEU A 202 19.17 -1.59 -5.95
C LEU A 202 18.33 -2.05 -7.13
N ALA A 203 17.08 -1.60 -7.20
CA ALA A 203 16.15 -1.93 -8.26
C ALA A 203 15.14 -0.80 -8.44
N LYS A 204 14.64 -0.65 -9.67
CA LYS A 204 13.56 0.24 -10.03
C LYS A 204 12.73 -0.45 -11.11
N GLY A 205 11.41 -0.43 -10.98
CA GLY A 205 10.50 -0.95 -11.99
C GLY A 205 9.31 -0.03 -12.16
N ARG A 206 8.73 -0.04 -13.36
CA ARG A 206 7.49 0.64 -13.67
C ARG A 206 6.64 -0.29 -14.54
N THR A 207 5.41 -0.52 -14.13
CA THR A 207 4.42 -1.30 -14.86
C THR A 207 3.13 -0.49 -15.01
N ARG A 208 2.31 -0.85 -16.00
CA ARG A 208 0.98 -0.29 -16.22
C ARG A 208 0.05 -1.40 -16.65
N GLY A 209 -0.95 -1.68 -15.83
CA GLY A 209 -2.08 -2.53 -16.20
C GLY A 209 -3.28 -1.70 -16.59
N VAL A 210 -4.08 -2.22 -17.53
CA VAL A 210 -5.42 -1.70 -17.86
C VAL A 210 -6.36 -2.89 -17.92
N LYS A 211 -7.50 -2.82 -17.22
CA LYS A 211 -8.57 -3.82 -17.29
C LYS A 211 -9.95 -3.16 -17.25
N GLY A 212 -10.91 -3.75 -17.96
CA GLY A 212 -12.30 -3.27 -17.97
C GLY A 212 -12.96 -3.43 -16.60
N TYR A 213 -13.82 -2.49 -16.19
CA TYR A 213 -14.56 -2.63 -14.92
C TYR A 213 -15.46 -3.88 -14.90
N ASN A 214 -15.95 -4.30 -16.08
CA ASN A 214 -16.70 -5.54 -16.28
C ASN A 214 -15.92 -6.84 -15.97
N GLU A 215 -14.62 -6.76 -15.72
CA GLU A 215 -13.80 -7.89 -15.26
C GLU A 215 -13.72 -8.01 -13.73
N PHE A 216 -14.22 -7.00 -13.01
CA PHE A 216 -14.11 -6.88 -11.55
C PHE A 216 -15.46 -6.71 -10.85
N PHE A 217 -16.51 -6.28 -11.55
CA PHE A 217 -17.84 -6.06 -11.00
C PHE A 217 -18.88 -6.95 -11.69
N ASP A 218 -19.76 -7.55 -10.90
CA ASP A 218 -20.93 -8.30 -11.39
C ASP A 218 -22.06 -7.35 -11.86
N GLU A 219 -23.15 -7.90 -12.41
CA GLU A 219 -24.30 -7.11 -12.87
C GLU A 219 -25.01 -6.34 -11.73
N GLN A 220 -24.88 -6.82 -10.49
CA GLN A 220 -25.48 -6.28 -9.28
C GLN A 220 -24.62 -5.21 -8.59
N GLY A 221 -23.41 -4.96 -9.11
CA GLY A 221 -22.44 -4.00 -8.61
C GLY A 221 -21.53 -4.51 -7.48
N THR A 222 -21.49 -5.81 -7.25
CA THR A 222 -20.58 -6.45 -6.29
C THR A 222 -19.21 -6.64 -6.90
N MET A 223 -18.15 -6.36 -6.14
CA MET A 223 -16.76 -6.49 -6.59
C MET A 223 -16.19 -7.90 -6.32
N ASP A 224 -15.69 -8.56 -7.36
CA ASP A 224 -14.80 -9.73 -7.25
C ASP A 224 -13.40 -9.27 -6.80
N GLN A 225 -13.26 -9.16 -5.48
CA GLN A 225 -12.00 -8.79 -4.83
C GLN A 225 -10.89 -9.80 -5.13
N GLU A 226 -11.19 -11.08 -5.24
CA GLU A 226 -10.18 -12.14 -5.38
C GLU A 226 -9.47 -12.04 -6.72
N ARG A 227 -10.24 -11.83 -7.79
CA ARG A 227 -9.76 -11.63 -9.15
C ARG A 227 -9.03 -10.29 -9.31
N PHE A 228 -9.48 -9.27 -8.60
CA PHE A 228 -8.85 -7.94 -8.60
C PHE A 228 -7.51 -7.94 -7.84
N GLU A 229 -7.47 -8.44 -6.60
CA GLU A 229 -6.26 -8.53 -5.78
C GLU A 229 -5.17 -9.35 -6.47
N ARG A 230 -5.55 -10.45 -7.13
CA ARG A 230 -4.63 -11.26 -7.94
C ARG A 230 -3.99 -10.45 -9.07
N TRP A 231 -4.80 -9.73 -9.84
CA TRP A 231 -4.30 -8.87 -10.93
C TRP A 231 -3.39 -7.74 -10.43
N VAL A 232 -3.74 -7.11 -9.30
CA VAL A 232 -2.90 -6.09 -8.65
C VAL A 232 -1.59 -6.71 -8.17
N GLY A 233 -1.63 -7.91 -7.57
CA GLY A 233 -0.44 -8.60 -7.10
C GLY A 233 0.51 -9.00 -8.23
N GLU A 234 -0.01 -9.48 -9.36
CA GLU A 234 0.76 -9.79 -10.58
C GLU A 234 1.50 -8.53 -11.09
N LEU A 235 0.83 -7.37 -11.17
CA LEU A 235 1.44 -6.09 -11.57
C LEU A 235 2.52 -5.57 -10.59
N VAL A 236 2.35 -5.83 -9.30
CA VAL A 236 3.33 -5.47 -8.27
C VAL A 236 4.57 -6.35 -8.38
N GLU A 237 4.41 -7.67 -8.56
CA GLU A 237 5.55 -8.58 -8.72
C GLU A 237 6.35 -8.28 -9.99
N GLU A 238 5.68 -7.98 -11.12
CA GLU A 238 6.34 -7.57 -12.36
C GLU A 238 7.19 -6.29 -12.17
N ALA A 239 6.69 -5.30 -11.42
CA ALA A 239 7.44 -4.09 -11.09
C ALA A 239 8.58 -4.34 -10.09
N MET A 240 8.43 -5.31 -9.19
CA MET A 240 9.48 -5.71 -8.25
C MET A 240 10.63 -6.45 -8.93
N ASP A 241 10.31 -7.29 -9.92
CA ASP A 241 11.28 -8.01 -10.76
C ASP A 241 11.93 -7.10 -11.82
N GLY A 242 11.49 -5.84 -11.94
CA GLY A 242 12.18 -4.80 -12.70
C GLY A 242 11.97 -4.86 -14.22
N LYS A 243 10.98 -5.62 -14.71
CA LYS A 243 10.54 -5.52 -16.09
C LYS A 243 9.90 -4.15 -16.31
N ALA A 244 10.57 -3.31 -17.08
CA ALA A 244 9.96 -2.11 -17.65
C ALA A 244 9.13 -2.54 -18.87
N ALA A 245 7.84 -2.21 -18.85
CA ALA A 245 6.97 -2.19 -20.01
C ALA A 245 7.04 -0.82 -20.71
#